data_AF-A0AAC8UWM3-F1
#
_entry.id   AF-A0AAC8UWM3-F1
#
_cell.length_a   1.000
_cell.length_b   1.000
_cell.length_c   1.000
_cell.angle_alpha   90.00
_cell.angle_beta   90.00
_cell.angle_gamma   90.00
#
_symmetry.space_group_name_H-M   'P 1'
#
loop_
_entity.id
_entity.type
_entity.pdbx_description
1 polymer ?
#
loop_
_entity_poly.entity_id
_entity_poly.type
_entity_poly.pdbx_seq_one_letter_code
_entity_poly.pdbx_strand_id
1 'polypeptide(L)' 'MTEQAEWLHTQIETLASQQAQFTNRAFWLALDKLVAEQDRRNDQLQGEVDGRSWRPDRW' A
#
# COMPACT_ATOMS: atom_id res chain seq x y z
N MET A 1 -6.43 -2.96 -4.24
CA MET A 1 -5.35 -1.99 -4.09
C MET A 1 -5.72 -0.77 -4.91
N THR A 2 -5.28 0.41 -4.49
CA THR A 2 -5.43 1.61 -5.34
C THR A 2 -4.61 1.45 -6.63
N GLU A 3 -5.02 2.10 -7.72
CA GLU A 3 -4.28 2.08 -9.00
C GLU A 3 -2.83 2.55 -8.80
N GLN A 4 -2.63 3.52 -7.91
CA GLN A 4 -1.31 4.04 -7.56
C GLN A 4 -0.46 3.00 -6.82
N ALA A 5 -1.06 2.21 -5.92
CA ALA A 5 -0.37 1.14 -5.22
C ALA A 5 0.00 -0.01 -6.16
N GLU A 6 -0.87 -0.37 -7.12
CA GLU A 6 -0.59 -1.40 -8.12
C GLU A 6 0.53 -0.98 -9.09
N TRP A 7 0.50 0.28 -9.54
CA TRP A 7 1.57 0.85 -10.34
C TRP A 7 2.91 0.81 -9.59
N LEU A 8 2.92 1.24 -8.32
CA LEU A 8 4.13 1.27 -7.50
C LEU A 8 4.67 -0.14 -7.20
N HIS A 9 3.80 -1.10 -6.89
CA HIS A 9 4.15 -2.51 -6.73
C HIS A 9 4.89 -3.05 -7.97
N THR A 10 4.36 -2.79 -9.16
CA THR A 10 4.97 -3.21 -10.44
C THR A 10 6.36 -2.60 -10.64
N GLN A 11 6.55 -1.33 -10.26
CA GLN A 11 7.86 -0.68 -10.35
C GLN A 11 8.86 -1.31 -9.36
N ILE A 12 8.42 -1.59 -8.14
CA ILE A 12 9.26 -2.22 -7.11
C ILE A 12 9.68 -3.62 -7.54
N GLU A 13 8.77 -4.44 -8.07
CA GLU A 13 9.09 -5.76 -8.61
C GLU A 13 10.13 -5.69 -9.73
N THR A 14 9.94 -4.74 -10.66
CA THR A 14 10.88 -4.51 -11.77
C THR A 14 12.27 -4.18 -11.23
N LEU A 15 12.37 -3.23 -10.28
CA LEU A 15 13.64 -2.83 -9.67
C LEU A 15 14.28 -3.94 -8.84
N ALA A 16 13.48 -4.73 -8.12
CA ALA A 16 13.94 -5.89 -7.36
C ALA A 16 14.55 -6.97 -8.28
N SER A 17 13.94 -7.20 -9.44
CA SER A 17 14.38 -8.20 -10.42
C SER A 17 15.77 -7.87 -11.02
N GLN A 18 16.12 -6.58 -11.05
CA GLN A 18 17.40 -6.09 -11.58
C GLN A 18 18.55 -6.15 -10.55
N GLN A 19 18.26 -6.45 -9.29
CA GLN A 19 19.29 -6.49 -8.25
C GLN A 19 20.00 -7.85 -8.20
N ALA A 20 21.30 -7.84 -8.51
CA ALA A 20 22.16 -9.01 -8.35
C ALA A 20 22.51 -9.30 -6.87
N GLN A 21 22.65 -8.25 -6.06
CA GLN A 21 23.00 -8.36 -4.65
C GLN A 21 21.77 -8.65 -3.80
N PHE A 22 21.85 -9.70 -2.98
CA PHE A 22 20.76 -10.12 -2.10
C PHE A 22 20.23 -8.99 -1.23
N THR A 23 21.11 -8.23 -0.58
CA THR A 23 20.72 -7.13 0.32
C THR A 23 19.92 -6.05 -0.39
N ASN A 24 20.30 -5.71 -1.63
CA ASN A 24 19.59 -4.71 -2.42
C ASN A 24 18.22 -5.24 -2.86
N ARG A 25 18.12 -6.53 -3.25
CA ARG A 25 16.84 -7.16 -3.55
C ARG A 25 15.94 -7.21 -2.31
N ALA A 26 16.49 -7.54 -1.15
CA ALA A 26 15.76 -7.62 0.11
C ALA A 26 15.18 -6.25 0.52
N PHE A 27 15.91 -5.16 0.27
CA PHE A 27 15.39 -3.80 0.45
C PHE A 27 14.11 -3.57 -0.36
N TRP A 28 14.11 -3.88 -1.66
CA TRP A 28 12.93 -3.72 -2.51
C TRP A 28 11.75 -4.58 -2.06
N LEU A 29 12.00 -5.83 -1.67
CA LEU A 29 10.96 -6.71 -1.14
C LEU A 29 10.37 -6.20 0.19
N ALA A 30 11.18 -5.56 1.03
CA ALA A 30 10.70 -4.93 2.26
C ALA A 30 9.88 -3.67 1.97
N LEU A 31 10.31 -2.86 1.01
CA LEU A 31 9.56 -1.69 0.56
C LEU A 31 8.20 -2.08 0.00
N ASP A 32 8.13 -3.16 -0.79
CA ASP A 32 6.88 -3.64 -1.36
C ASP A 32 5.85 -4.02 -0.28
N LYS A 33 6.31 -4.72 0.77
CA LYS A 33 5.49 -5.03 1.95
C LYS A 33 4.98 -3.76 2.64
N LEU A 34 5.81 -2.73 2.75
CA LEU A 34 5.39 -1.47 3.34
C LEU A 34 4.31 -0.77 2.51
N VAL A 35 4.42 -0.80 1.18
CA VAL A 35 3.41 -0.24 0.27
C VAL A 35 2.07 -0.95 0.44
N ALA A 36 2.07 -2.29 0.50
CA ALA A 36 0.86 -3.07 0.73
C ALA A 36 0.19 -2.73 2.07
N GLU A 37 0.96 -2.58 3.15
CA GLU A 37 0.42 -2.17 4.45
C GLU A 37 -0.11 -0.73 4.45
N GLN A 38 0.51 0.16 3.69
CA GLN A 38 0.04 1.54 3.58
C GLN A 38 -1.27 1.65 2.80
N ASP A 39 -1.42 0.88 1.72
CA ASP A 39 -2.67 0.79 0.96
C ASP A 39 -3.81 0.24 1.85
N ARG A 40 -3.54 -0.82 2.61
CA ARG A 40 -4.49 -1.36 3.60
C ARG A 40 -4.92 -0.32 4.64
N ARG A 41 -3.98 0.49 5.15
CA ARG A 41 -4.29 1.57 6.11
C ARG A 41 -5.15 2.66 5.49
N ASN A 42 -4.93 3.00 4.23
CA ASN A 42 -5.75 3.98 3.54
C ASN A 42 -7.20 3.48 3.41
N ASP A 43 -7.42 2.22 3.03
CA ASP A 43 -8.75 1.61 2.97
C ASP A 43 -9.46 1.64 4.34
N GLN A 44 -8.74 1.33 5.41
CA GLN A 44 -9.27 1.38 6.78
C GLN A 44 -9.68 2.80 7.19
N LEU A 45 -8.84 3.79 6.90
CA LEU A 45 -9.12 5.19 7.23
C LEU A 45 -10.31 5.74 6.45
N GLN A 46 -10.44 5.38 5.16
CA GLN A 46 -11.60 5.73 4.35
C GLN A 46 -12.89 5.17 4.97
N GLY A 47 -12.88 3.88 5.35
CA GLY A 47 -14.02 3.24 6.02
C GLY A 47 -14.37 3.85 7.37
N GLU A 48 -13.37 4.25 8.17
CA GLU A 48 -13.61 4.97 9.44
C GLU A 48 -14.25 6.34 9.23
N VAL A 49 -13.81 7.09 8.21
CA VAL A 49 -14.37 8.40 7.87
C VAL A 49 -15.82 8.25 7.42
N ASP A 50 -16.13 7.27 6.56
CA ASP A 50 -17.49 7.01 6.10
C ASP A 50 -18.41 6.56 7.26
N GLY A 51 -17.94 5.66 8.12
CA GLY A 51 -18.70 5.20 9.29
C GLY A 51 -18.96 6.29 10.34
N ARG A 52 -18.04 7.25 10.50
CA ARG A 52 -18.24 8.43 11.36
C ARG A 52 -19.17 9.48 10.73
N SER A 53 -19.18 9.55 9.41
CA SER A 53 -20.05 10.46 8.65
C SER A 53 -21.49 9.94 8.62
N TRP A 54 -21.68 8.62 8.59
CA TRP A 54 -22.98 7.96 8.72
C TRP A 54 -23.37 7.79 10.20
N ARG A 55 -23.78 8.90 10.85
CA ARG A 55 -24.40 8.87 12.18
C ARG A 55 -25.90 9.18 12.07
N PRO A 56 -26.77 8.16 12.15
CA PRO A 56 -28.20 8.38 11.99
C PRO A 56 -28.85 9.21 13.10
N ASP A 57 -28.13 9.43 14.19
CA ASP A 57 -28.47 10.23 15.37
C ASP A 57 -28.13 11.73 15.21
N ARG A 58 -27.70 12.18 14.03
CA ARG A 58 -27.38 13.60 13.73
C ARG A 58 -28.20 14.24 12.59
N TRP A 59 -29.28 13.62 12.14
CA TRP A 59 -30.27 14.21 11.23
C TRP A 59 -31.65 14.29 11.90
#